data_AF-A0A0F4R729-F1
#
_entry.id   AF-A0A0F4R729-F1
#
_cell.length_a   1.000
_cell.length_b   1.000
_cell.length_c   1.000
_cell.angle_alpha   90.00
_cell.angle_beta   90.00
_cell.angle_gamma   90.00
#
_symmetry.space_group_name_H-M   'P 1'
#
loop_
_entity.id
_entity.type
_entity.pdbx_description
1 polymer ?
#
loop_
_entity_poly.entity_id
_entity_poly.type
_entity_poly.pdbx_seq_one_letter_code
_entity_poly.pdbx_strand_id
1 'polypeptide(L)'
;MQDNKSQNVQLTSANGAPVADDNNSISVGARGPLTFDNHYLFEKLAHFNRERLPERVVHARGTGAYGTFTLNKSLADLTIANFLQSEGQQTPVFVRFSTVGGGQL
;
A
#
# COMPACT_ATOMS: atom_id res chain seq x y z
N MET A 1 -21.12 17.18 9.93
CA MET A 1 -20.76 16.43 11.16
C MET A 1 -20.49 15.00 10.72
N GLN A 2 -19.22 14.64 10.55
CA GLN A 2 -18.80 13.27 10.20
C GLN A 2 -18.33 12.61 11.50
N ASP A 3 -18.92 11.47 11.81
CA ASP A 3 -18.67 10.69 13.03
C ASP A 3 -17.22 10.21 13.06
N ASN A 4 -16.40 10.92 13.82
CA ASN A 4 -15.01 10.59 14.07
C ASN A 4 -14.94 9.53 15.19
N LYS A 5 -15.45 8.32 14.92
CA LYS A 5 -15.18 7.16 15.78
C LYS A 5 -13.78 6.67 15.45
N SER A 6 -12.82 7.04 16.28
CA SER A 6 -11.55 6.32 16.37
C SER A 6 -11.91 4.86 16.68
N GLN A 7 -11.88 4.01 15.66
CA GLN A 7 -12.11 2.58 15.82
C GLN A 7 -10.95 2.09 16.67
N ASN A 8 -11.22 1.64 17.90
CA ASN A 8 -10.22 1.01 18.75
C ASN A 8 -9.92 -0.37 18.15
N VAL A 9 -9.08 -0.38 17.11
CA VAL A 9 -8.65 -1.60 16.42
C VAL A 9 -7.59 -2.26 17.29
N GLN A 10 -7.88 -3.47 17.76
CA GLN A 10 -6.92 -4.26 18.52
C GLN A 10 -5.71 -4.61 17.64
N LEU A 11 -4.50 -4.40 18.17
CA LEU A 11 -3.27 -4.83 17.50
C LEU A 11 -3.20 -6.35 17.51
N THR A 12 -2.98 -6.95 16.34
CA THR A 12 -2.86 -8.40 16.16
C THR A 12 -1.61 -8.77 15.38
N SER A 13 -1.15 -10.01 15.54
CA SER A 13 -0.21 -10.65 14.62
C SER A 13 -0.88 -10.96 13.27
N ALA A 14 -0.10 -11.42 12.29
CA ALA A 14 -0.56 -11.76 10.95
C ALA A 14 -1.57 -12.92 10.92
N ASN A 15 -1.56 -13.80 11.92
CA ASN A 15 -2.56 -14.85 12.09
C ASN A 15 -3.81 -14.40 12.89
N GLY A 16 -3.88 -13.13 13.29
CA GLY A 16 -5.02 -12.54 14.00
C GLY A 16 -5.00 -12.74 15.53
N ALA A 17 -3.95 -13.30 16.11
CA ALA A 17 -3.83 -13.39 17.57
C ALA A 17 -3.59 -11.98 18.17
N PRO A 18 -4.22 -11.65 19.30
CA PRO A 18 -4.07 -10.34 19.93
C PRO A 18 -2.66 -10.14 20.49
N VAL A 19 -2.09 -8.96 20.28
CA VAL A 19 -0.79 -8.56 20.81
C VAL A 19 -0.99 -7.87 22.15
N ALA A 20 -0.39 -8.42 23.21
CA ALA A 20 -0.52 -7.87 24.57
C ALA A 20 0.47 -6.71 24.83
N ASP A 21 1.69 -6.78 24.28
CA ASP A 21 2.74 -5.76 24.43
C ASP A 21 3.58 -5.68 23.14
N ASP A 22 3.69 -4.48 22.56
CA ASP A 22 4.49 -4.20 21.34
C ASP A 22 5.78 -3.41 21.63
N ASN A 23 6.04 -3.07 22.90
CA ASN A 23 7.20 -2.28 23.29
C ASN A 23 8.37 -3.15 23.76
N ASN A 24 8.12 -4.40 24.15
CA ASN A 24 9.11 -5.28 24.76
C ASN A 24 9.24 -6.62 24.03
N SER A 25 10.43 -7.20 24.11
CA SER A 25 10.71 -8.57 23.70
C SER A 25 10.70 -9.50 24.92
N ILE A 26 10.37 -10.78 24.73
CA ILE A 26 10.41 -11.79 25.79
C ILE A 26 11.87 -12.13 26.10
N SER A 27 12.25 -12.07 27.37
CA SER A 27 13.61 -12.32 27.84
C SER A 27 13.62 -13.10 29.15
N VAL A 28 14.76 -13.72 29.48
CA VAL A 28 14.96 -14.41 30.76
C VAL A 28 15.19 -13.38 31.88
N GLY A 29 14.10 -12.79 32.36
CA GLY A 29 14.12 -11.69 33.34
C GLY A 29 14.44 -10.33 32.70
N ALA A 30 14.23 -9.24 33.44
CA ALA A 30 14.21 -7.87 32.89
C ALA A 30 15.47 -7.43 32.10
N ARG A 31 16.62 -8.07 32.33
CA ARG A 31 17.89 -7.78 31.62
C ARG A 31 18.60 -9.04 31.11
N GLY A 32 17.85 -10.13 30.93
CA GLY A 32 18.38 -11.39 30.40
C GLY A 32 18.40 -11.44 28.87
N PRO A 33 18.95 -12.53 28.30
CA PRO A 33 18.91 -12.77 26.86
C PRO A 33 17.48 -13.00 26.34
N LEU A 34 17.28 -12.73 25.04
CA LEU A 34 16.01 -13.03 24.35
C LEU A 34 15.83 -14.54 24.15
N THR A 35 14.58 -14.97 24.24
CA THR A 35 14.17 -16.36 24.08
C THR A 35 13.67 -16.64 22.65
N PHE A 36 13.64 -17.92 22.24
CA PHE A 36 13.23 -18.28 20.87
C PHE A 36 11.70 -18.35 20.68
N ASP A 37 10.92 -18.32 21.75
CA ASP A 37 9.45 -18.28 21.76
C ASP A 37 8.85 -16.90 21.42
N ASN A 38 9.72 -15.92 21.13
CA ASN A 38 9.44 -14.59 20.60
C ASN A 38 8.82 -14.60 19.18
N HIS A 39 7.78 -15.39 18.94
CA HIS A 39 7.15 -15.55 17.63
C HIS A 39 6.69 -14.20 17.03
N TYR A 40 6.06 -13.35 17.84
CA TYR A 40 5.58 -12.03 17.40
C TYR A 40 6.73 -11.10 16.97
N LEU A 41 7.81 -11.05 17.75
CA LEU A 41 9.01 -10.27 17.42
C LEU A 41 9.62 -10.74 16.11
N PHE A 42 9.82 -12.06 15.96
CA PHE A 42 10.40 -12.62 14.75
C PHE A 42 9.53 -12.38 13.52
N GLU A 43 8.22 -12.50 13.67
CA GLU A 43 7.26 -12.20 12.61
C GLU A 43 7.36 -10.73 12.17
N LYS A 44 7.32 -9.78 13.12
CA LYS A 44 7.44 -8.34 12.84
C LYS A 44 8.75 -8.00 12.13
N LEU A 45 9.87 -8.51 12.62
CA LEU A 45 11.19 -8.29 12.00
C LEU A 45 11.31 -8.98 10.63
N ALA A 46 10.74 -10.16 10.47
CA ALA A 46 10.74 -10.88 9.19
C ALA A 46 9.93 -10.15 8.12
N HIS A 47 8.81 -9.54 8.50
CA HIS A 47 8.02 -8.68 7.61
C HIS A 47 8.80 -7.41 7.24
N PHE A 48 9.36 -6.71 8.23
CA PHE A 48 10.18 -5.50 8.00
C PHE A 48 11.35 -5.76 7.04
N ASN A 49 12.08 -6.84 7.25
CA ASN A 49 13.22 -7.23 6.40
C ASN A 49 12.82 -7.51 4.94
N ARG A 50 11.52 -7.71 4.65
CA ARG A 50 10.98 -8.05 3.33
C ARG A 50 10.07 -6.97 2.74
N GLU A 51 10.06 -5.75 3.32
CA GLU A 51 9.25 -4.65 2.80
C GLU A 51 9.72 -4.15 1.43
N ARG A 52 11.02 -4.28 1.13
CA ARG A 52 11.60 -3.76 -0.11
C ARG A 52 11.42 -4.76 -1.24
N LEU A 53 10.70 -4.32 -2.27
CA LEU A 53 10.69 -4.95 -3.59
C LEU A 53 11.63 -4.17 -4.53
N PRO A 54 12.16 -4.82 -5.59
CA PRO A 54 12.95 -4.12 -6.59
C PRO A 54 12.20 -2.94 -7.20
N GLU A 55 12.89 -1.81 -7.36
CA GLU A 55 12.33 -0.65 -8.06
C GLU A 55 12.26 -0.88 -9.58
N ARG A 56 11.48 -0.03 -10.27
CA ARG A 56 11.44 -0.06 -11.74
C ARG A 56 12.77 0.40 -12.31
N VAL A 57 13.29 -0.30 -13.33
CA VAL A 57 14.59 0.00 -14.00
C VAL A 57 14.70 1.46 -14.45
N VAL A 58 13.60 2.02 -14.95
CA VAL A 58 13.43 3.46 -15.20
C VAL A 58 12.09 3.87 -14.62
N HIS A 59 11.85 5.17 -14.44
CA HIS A 59 10.62 5.64 -13.80
C HIS A 59 10.42 5.12 -12.36
N ALA A 60 11.52 4.88 -11.64
CA ALA A 60 11.51 4.46 -10.24
C ALA A 60 10.74 5.47 -9.37
N ARG A 61 11.13 6.75 -9.44
CA ARG A 61 10.49 7.83 -8.69
C ARG A 61 9.21 8.31 -9.38
N GLY A 62 8.09 8.20 -8.68
CA GLY A 62 6.81 8.68 -9.18
C GLY A 62 5.73 8.79 -8.10
N THR A 63 4.63 9.44 -8.45
CA THR A 63 3.43 9.59 -7.61
C THR A 63 2.18 9.22 -8.41
N GLY A 64 1.11 8.81 -7.72
CA GLY A 64 -0.13 8.36 -8.32
C GLY A 64 -1.35 9.16 -7.86
N ALA A 65 -2.32 9.34 -8.74
CA ALA A 65 -3.61 9.95 -8.41
C ALA A 65 -4.76 9.19 -9.09
N TYR A 66 -5.87 9.06 -8.36
CA TYR A 66 -7.14 8.59 -8.89
C TYR A 66 -7.93 9.76 -9.49
N GLY A 67 -8.71 9.47 -10.52
CA GLY A 67 -9.62 10.43 -11.13
C GLY A 67 -10.57 9.77 -12.11
N THR A 68 -11.22 10.60 -12.91
CA THR A 68 -12.17 10.16 -13.94
C THR A 68 -11.85 10.86 -15.26
N PHE A 69 -11.83 10.09 -16.34
CA PHE A 69 -11.84 10.62 -17.70
C PHE A 69 -13.29 10.75 -18.18
N THR A 70 -13.68 11.91 -18.68
CA THR A 70 -15.02 12.16 -19.26
C THR A 70 -14.90 12.45 -20.74
N LEU A 71 -15.61 11.69 -21.57
CA LEU A 71 -15.64 11.94 -23.00
C LEU A 71 -16.55 13.11 -23.34
N ASN A 72 -16.04 14.13 -24.04
CA ASN A 72 -16.85 15.29 -24.44
C ASN A 72 -17.53 15.14 -25.80
N LYS A 73 -17.11 14.23 -26.67
CA LYS A 73 -17.74 13.96 -27.96
C LYS A 73 -17.47 12.52 -28.37
N SER A 74 -18.50 11.82 -28.85
CA SER A 74 -18.36 10.46 -29.36
C SER A 74 -17.33 10.37 -30.49
N LEU A 75 -16.50 9.31 -30.45
CA LEU A 75 -15.55 8.95 -31.50
C LEU A 75 -15.93 7.62 -32.19
N ALA A 76 -17.20 7.22 -32.12
CA ALA A 76 -17.69 5.95 -32.67
C ALA A 76 -17.38 5.78 -34.17
N ASP A 77 -17.32 6.89 -34.92
CA ASP A 77 -16.98 6.87 -36.35
C ASP A 77 -15.50 6.53 -36.63
N LEU A 78 -14.62 6.66 -35.62
CA LEU A 78 -13.17 6.49 -35.73
C LEU A 78 -12.63 5.26 -34.99
N THR A 79 -13.31 4.83 -33.92
CA THR A 79 -12.85 3.74 -33.07
C THR A 79 -14.01 2.99 -32.45
N ILE A 80 -13.80 1.70 -32.18
CA ILE A 80 -14.72 0.84 -31.44
C ILE A 80 -14.36 0.72 -29.95
N ALA A 81 -13.38 1.49 -29.47
CA ALA A 81 -12.97 1.49 -28.07
C ALA A 81 -14.11 1.95 -27.16
N ASN A 82 -14.55 1.08 -26.24
CA ASN A 82 -15.77 1.27 -25.45
C ASN A 82 -15.83 2.62 -24.70
N PHE A 83 -14.74 3.05 -24.06
CA PHE A 83 -14.70 4.29 -23.27
C PHE A 83 -14.77 5.59 -24.10
N LEU A 84 -14.77 5.48 -25.43
CA LEU A 84 -14.83 6.59 -26.38
C LEU A 84 -16.13 6.58 -27.22
N GLN A 85 -17.10 5.72 -26.89
CA GLN A 85 -18.32 5.57 -27.68
C GLN A 85 -19.40 6.59 -27.34
N SER A 86 -19.61 6.86 -26.05
CA SER A 86 -20.73 7.69 -25.59
C SER A 86 -20.25 8.99 -24.98
N GLU A 87 -20.80 10.11 -25.45
CA GLU A 87 -20.55 11.42 -24.86
C GLU A 87 -21.04 11.47 -23.40
N GLY A 88 -20.27 12.10 -22.53
CA GLY A 88 -20.49 12.14 -21.08
C GLY A 88 -20.07 10.88 -20.32
N GLN A 89 -19.62 9.81 -21.01
CA GLN A 89 -19.17 8.59 -20.33
C GLN A 89 -17.97 8.87 -19.43
N GLN A 90 -18.11 8.56 -18.14
CA GLN A 90 -17.04 8.67 -17.15
C GLN A 90 -16.32 7.33 -16.99
N THR A 91 -15.01 7.34 -17.15
CA THR A 91 -14.14 6.16 -17.01
C THR A 91 -13.17 6.39 -15.85
N PRO A 92 -13.21 5.58 -14.79
CA PRO A 92 -12.24 5.68 -13.70
C PRO A 92 -10.82 5.45 -14.21
N VAL A 93 -9.89 6.30 -13.78
CA VAL A 93 -8.47 6.20 -14.15
C VAL A 93 -7.58 6.30 -12.91
N PHE A 94 -6.44 5.64 -12.99
CA PHE A 94 -5.31 5.84 -12.09
C PHE A 94 -4.11 6.28 -12.92
N VAL A 95 -3.60 7.48 -12.65
CA VAL A 95 -2.47 8.05 -13.38
C VAL A 95 -1.24 8.01 -12.48
N ARG A 96 -0.13 7.53 -13.01
CA ARG A 96 1.19 7.55 -12.35
C ARG A 96 2.13 8.49 -13.10
N PHE A 97 2.57 9.55 -12.44
CA PHE A 97 3.58 10.48 -12.93
C PHE A 97 4.97 10.04 -12.45
N SER A 98 6.01 10.20 -13.27
CA SER A 98 7.37 9.78 -12.90
C SER A 98 8.45 10.52 -13.67
N THR A 99 9.62 10.70 -13.05
CA THR A 99 10.86 11.09 -13.76
C THR A 99 11.43 9.88 -14.52
N VAL A 100 12.45 10.04 -15.38
CA VAL A 100 13.10 8.91 -16.08
C VAL A 100 14.37 8.47 -15.35
N GLY A 101 15.29 9.42 -15.12
CA GLY A 101 16.50 9.21 -14.33
C GLY A 101 16.29 9.53 -12.84
N GLY A 102 17.08 8.89 -11.98
CA GLY A 102 17.09 9.12 -10.52
C GLY A 102 16.69 7.96 -9.63
N GLY A 103 16.80 6.70 -10.10
CA GLY A 103 16.58 5.49 -9.28
C GLY A 103 17.85 4.87 -8.70
N GLN A 104 18.99 4.99 -9.37
CA GLN A 104 20.24 4.43 -8.88
C GLN A 104 20.99 5.41 -7.97
N LEU A 105 20.89 5.16 -6.67
CA LEU A 105 21.98 5.36 -5.71
C LEU A 105 22.56 3.99 -5.35
#